data_AF-A0A163U5N2-F1
#
_entry.id   AF-A0A163U5N2-F1
#
_cell.length_a   1.000
_cell.length_b   1.000
_cell.length_c   1.000
_cell.angle_alpha   90.00
_cell.angle_beta   90.00
_cell.angle_gamma   90.00
#
_symmetry.space_group_name_H-M   'P 1'
#
loop_
_entity.id
_entity.type
_entity.pdbx_description
1 polymer ?
#
loop_
_entity_poly.entity_id
_entity_poly.type
_entity_poly.pdbx_seq_one_letter_code
_entity_poly.pdbx_strand_id
1 'polypeptide(L)' 'MFWPFFFIPPSAVQPRHRTTTRLRDLDARMTTFLAEKQEASDTSPQVLDNIKTARSKVQRELAGVAEHPIQ' A
#
# COMPACT_ATOMS: atom_id res chain seq x y z
N MET A 1 -14.60 36.99 -25.86
CA MET A 1 -14.59 35.58 -25.44
C MET A 1 -13.14 35.16 -25.24
N PHE A 2 -12.73 34.92 -23.98
CA PHE A 2 -11.42 34.38 -23.63
C PHE A 2 -11.61 33.55 -22.36
N TRP A 3 -11.52 32.23 -22.50
CA TRP A 3 -11.86 31.25 -21.46
C TRP A 3 -10.56 30.73 -20.85
N PRO A 4 -10.16 31.11 -19.61
CA PRO A 4 -8.82 30.85 -19.10
C PRO A 4 -8.72 29.48 -18.40
N PHE A 5 -9.19 28.42 -19.06
CA PHE A 5 -9.13 27.06 -18.49
C PHE A 5 -8.03 26.18 -19.12
N PHE A 6 -7.19 26.74 -19.99
CA PHE A 6 -6.10 26.00 -20.66
C PHE A 6 -4.73 26.13 -19.97
N PHE A 7 -4.69 26.40 -18.65
CA PHE A 7 -3.45 26.44 -17.87
C PHE A 7 -3.48 25.48 -16.68
N ILE A 8 -3.96 24.24 -16.88
CA ILE A 8 -3.65 23.16 -15.95
C ILE A 8 -2.39 22.46 -16.51
N PRO A 9 -1.20 22.65 -15.91
CA PRO A 9 -0.01 21.92 -16.33
C PRO A 9 -0.23 20.40 -16.12
N PRO A 10 0.27 19.54 -17.01
CA PRO A 10 0.13 18.08 -16.90
C PRO A 10 0.96 17.46 -15.77
N SER A 11 1.49 18.24 -14.83
CA SER A 11 2.32 17.77 -13.70
C SER A 11 1.54 17.01 -12.62
N ALA A 12 0.29 16.62 -12.87
CA ALA A 12 -0.52 15.78 -11.97
C ALA A 12 -0.23 14.27 -12.11
N VAL A 13 0.84 13.87 -12.78
CA VAL A 13 1.35 12.50 -12.83
C VAL A 13 2.67 12.50 -12.07
N GLN A 14 2.74 12.18 -10.78
CA GLN A 14 2.68 10.82 -10.27
C GLN A 14 2.44 10.79 -8.75
N PRO A 15 1.52 9.94 -8.26
CA PRO A 15 1.60 9.39 -6.92
C PRO A 15 2.18 7.97 -6.90
N ARG A 16 2.84 7.48 -7.96
CA ARG A 16 3.32 6.10 -8.05
C ARG A 16 4.44 5.77 -7.05
N HIS A 17 5.26 6.75 -6.70
CA HIS A 17 6.31 6.57 -5.69
C HIS A 17 5.80 6.74 -4.25
N ARG A 18 4.70 7.49 -4.03
CA ARG A 18 4.05 7.60 -2.71
C ARG A 18 3.26 6.34 -2.36
N THR A 19 2.64 5.69 -3.33
CA THR A 19 1.88 4.45 -3.11
C THR A 19 2.79 3.30 -2.71
N THR A 20 3.96 3.13 -3.32
CA THR A 20 4.91 2.08 -2.92
C THR A 20 5.45 2.28 -1.50
N THR A 21 5.82 3.52 -1.13
CA THR A 21 6.27 3.82 0.24
C THR A 21 5.16 3.55 1.26
N ARG A 22 3.91 3.92 0.95
CA ARG A 22 2.75 3.61 1.80
C ARG A 22 2.46 2.12 1.92
N LEU A 23 2.58 1.36 0.83
CA LEU A 23 2.38 -0.09 0.85
C LEU A 23 3.46 -0.80 1.65
N ARG A 24 4.71 -0.35 1.58
CA ARG A 24 5.81 -0.87 2.42
C ARG A 24 5.60 -0.55 3.90
N ASP A 25 5.17 0.66 4.23
CA ASP A 25 4.81 1.03 5.61
C ASP A 25 3.67 0.14 6.15
N LEU A 26 2.63 -0.10 5.35
CA LEU A 26 1.54 -1.00 5.70
C LEU A 26 2.01 -2.44 5.94
N ASP A 27 2.84 -3.00 5.05
CA ASP A 27 3.39 -4.36 5.23
C ASP A 27 4.26 -4.46 6.50
N ALA A 28 5.09 -3.44 6.77
CA ALA A 28 5.90 -3.39 7.99
C ALA A 28 5.03 -3.37 9.25
N ARG A 29 4.03 -2.47 9.31
CA ARG A 29 3.11 -2.37 10.45
C ARG A 29 2.28 -3.63 10.67
N MET A 30 1.80 -4.26 9.59
CA MET A 30 1.09 -5.55 9.69
C MET A 30 2.03 -6.67 10.17
N THR A 31 3.29 -6.67 9.77
CA THR A 31 4.28 -7.65 10.21
C THR A 31 4.58 -7.49 11.71
N THR A 32 4.82 -6.26 12.17
CA THR A 32 5.04 -5.97 13.59
C THR A 32 3.82 -6.36 14.43
N PHE A 33 2.62 -5.98 13.98
CA PHE A 33 1.39 -6.38 14.66
C PHE A 33 1.26 -7.90 14.78
N LEU A 34 1.50 -8.63 13.69
CA LEU A 34 1.43 -10.10 13.71
C LEU A 34 2.48 -10.71 14.63
N ALA A 35 3.70 -10.17 14.66
CA ALA A 35 4.75 -10.66 15.56
C ALA A 35 4.38 -10.45 17.04
N GLU A 36 3.97 -9.23 17.40
CA GLU A 36 3.58 -8.89 18.77
C GLU A 36 2.34 -9.68 19.24
N LYS A 37 1.38 -9.87 18.34
CA LYS A 37 0.07 -10.47 18.65
C LYS A 37 0.03 -11.98 18.48
N GLN A 38 1.01 -12.57 17.79
CA GLN A 38 1.20 -14.02 17.77
C GLN A 38 1.89 -14.50 19.05
N GLU A 39 2.75 -13.67 19.66
CA GLU A 39 3.30 -13.93 21.00
C GLU A 39 2.28 -13.62 22.10
N ALA A 40 1.50 -12.55 21.96
CA ALA A 40 0.40 -12.25 22.85
C ALA A 40 -0.85 -13.07 22.47
N SER A 41 -1.02 -14.25 23.07
CA SER A 41 -2.19 -15.17 22.96
C SER A 41 -3.58 -14.55 23.20
N ASP A 42 -3.66 -13.24 23.42
CA ASP A 42 -4.87 -12.47 23.72
C ASP A 42 -5.61 -11.99 22.45
N THR A 43 -5.11 -12.33 21.26
CA THR A 43 -5.67 -11.87 19.99
C THR A 43 -6.54 -12.94 19.35
N SER A 44 -7.77 -12.58 19.01
CA SER A 44 -8.68 -13.49 18.31
C SER A 44 -8.04 -14.04 17.02
N PRO A 45 -8.09 -15.37 16.79
CA PRO A 45 -7.47 -15.99 15.62
C PRO A 45 -8.07 -15.45 14.31
N GLN A 46 -9.33 -15.01 14.33
CA GLN A 46 -9.98 -14.39 13.17
C GLN A 46 -9.33 -13.06 12.78
N VAL A 47 -8.87 -12.27 13.75
CA VAL A 47 -8.19 -11.00 13.49
C VAL A 47 -6.81 -11.25 12.89
N LEU A 48 -6.08 -12.25 13.39
CA LEU A 48 -4.79 -12.64 12.84
C LEU A 48 -4.93 -13.13 11.39
N ASP A 49 -5.96 -13.92 11.09
CA ASP A 49 -6.23 -14.41 9.73
C ASP A 49 -6.58 -13.28 8.75
N ASN A 50 -7.43 -12.34 9.19
CA ASN A 50 -7.77 -11.15 8.42
C ASN A 50 -6.53 -10.30 8.09
N ILE A 51 -5.63 -10.12 9.06
CA ILE A 51 -4.41 -9.32 8.87
C ILE A 51 -3.42 -10.04 7.97
N LYS A 52 -3.27 -11.37 8.07
CA LYS A 52 -2.47 -12.16 7.13
C LYS A 52 -3.00 -12.01 5.70
N THR A 53 -4.32 -12.12 5.52
CA THR A 53 -4.97 -11.97 4.20
C THR A 53 -4.80 -10.56 3.64
N ALA A 54 -4.95 -9.53 4.47
CA ALA A 54 -4.73 -8.14 4.08
C ALA A 54 -3.26 -7.91 3.67
N ARG A 55 -2.31 -8.46 4.43
CA ARG A 55 -0.88 -8.38 4.12
C ARG A 55 -0.55 -9.04 2.77
N SER A 56 -1.08 -10.23 2.50
CA SER A 56 -0.89 -10.89 1.20
C SER A 56 -1.42 -10.06 0.02
N LYS A 57 -2.51 -9.30 0.20
CA LYS A 57 -2.98 -8.36 -0.82
C LYS A 57 -2.00 -7.20 -1.02
N VAL A 58 -1.51 -6.60 0.07
CA VAL A 58 -0.50 -5.51 0.02
C VAL A 58 0.78 -5.97 -0.69
N GLN A 59 1.25 -7.19 -0.40
CA GLN A 59 2.43 -7.76 -1.03
C GLN A 59 2.22 -8.00 -2.54
N ARG A 60 1.03 -8.44 -2.94
CA ARG A 60 0.67 -8.60 -4.34
C ARG A 60 0.68 -7.27 -5.09
N GLU A 61 0.14 -6.21 -4.48
CA GLU A 61 0.21 -4.86 -5.05
C GLU A 61 1.66 -4.36 -5.14
N LEU A 62 2.49 -4.61 -4.13
CA LEU A 62 3.92 -4.29 -4.17
C LEU A 62 4.66 -5.01 -5.30
N ALA A 63 4.36 -6.30 -5.51
CA ALA A 63 4.93 -7.10 -6.59
C ALA A 63 4.43 -6.62 -7.97
N GLY A 64 3.13 -6.30 -8.09
CA GLY A 64 2.55 -5.76 -9.32
C GLY A 64 3.09 -4.37 -9.70
N VAL A 65 3.48 -3.56 -8.72
CA VAL A 65 4.20 -2.30 -8.97
C VAL A 65 5.65 -2.54 -9.43
N ALA A 66 6.30 -3.60 -8.95
CA ALA A 66 7.65 -3.98 -9.38
C ALA A 66 7.69 -4.56 -10.82
N GLU A 67 6.62 -5.23 -11.26
CA GLU A 67 6.52 -5.84 -12.60
C GLU A 67 6.15 -4.88 -13.74
N HIS A 68 5.86 -3.61 -13.47
CA HIS A 68 5.73 -2.59 -14.53
C HIS A 68 6.86 -1.55 -14.46
N PRO A 69 8.12 -1.94 -14.75
CA PRO A 69 9.15 -0.98 -15.12
C PRO A 69 8.75 -0.41 -16.49
N ILE A 70 8.41 0.89 -16.51
CA ILE A 70 8.11 1.63 -17.75
C ILE A 70 9.38 1.59 -18.62
N GLN A 71 9.25 1.09 -19.86
CA GLN A 71 10.15 1.44 -20.97
C GLN A 71 9.91 2.89 -21.40
#